data_AF-A0A1V9Z1A6-F1
#
_entry.id   AF-A0A1V9Z1A6-F1
#
_cell.length_a   1.000
_cell.length_b   1.000
_cell.length_c   1.000
_cell.angle_alpha   90.00
_cell.angle_beta   90.00
_cell.angle_gamma   90.00
#
_symmetry.space_group_name_H-M   'P 1'
#
loop_
_entity.id
_entity.type
_entity.pdbx_description
1 polymer ?
#
loop_
_entity_poly.entity_id
_entity_poly.type
_entity_poly.pdbx_seq_one_letter_code
_entity_poly.pdbx_strand_id
1 'polypeptide(L)' 'MQAECGASESNIDYFGNDIMRFGVSGPIERQLAECCGACAAEPRCAGFTVNGGACNVKSILAGRITVAGAISVRRQ' A
#
# COMPACT_ATOMS: atom_id res chain seq x y z
N MET A 1 12.10 2.72 -12.62
CA MET A 1 11.63 1.47 -11.99
C MET A 1 11.95 1.55 -10.51
N GLN A 2 10.97 1.77 -9.63
CA GLN A 2 11.20 1.53 -8.20
C GLN A 2 11.10 0.01 -7.99
N ALA A 3 12.24 -0.60 -7.67
CA ALA A 3 12.44 -2.04 -7.77
C ALA A 3 11.86 -2.86 -6.59
N GLU A 4 11.21 -2.21 -5.62
CA GLU A 4 10.88 -2.85 -4.32
C GLU A 4 9.39 -3.13 -4.11
N CYS A 5 8.51 -2.63 -4.99
CA CYS A 5 7.07 -2.87 -4.89
C CYS A 5 6.56 -3.62 -6.12
N GLY A 6 5.82 -4.70 -5.85
CA GLY A 6 5.42 -5.71 -6.82
C GLY A 6 4.09 -5.40 -7.49
N ALA A 7 3.36 -6.46 -7.84
CA ALA A 7 2.08 -6.35 -8.51
C ALA A 7 1.06 -5.57 -7.65
N SER A 8 0.34 -4.66 -8.31
CA SER A 8 -0.79 -3.95 -7.72
C SER A 8 -2.08 -4.73 -7.90
N GLU A 9 -2.97 -4.62 -6.91
CA GLU A 9 -4.33 -5.13 -6.92
C GLU A 9 -5.30 -3.96 -6.79
N SER A 10 -6.11 -3.75 -7.83
CA SER A 10 -7.12 -2.69 -7.86
C SER A 10 -8.41 -3.12 -7.16
N ASN A 11 -9.06 -2.16 -6.51
CA ASN A 11 -10.27 -2.30 -5.71
C ASN A 11 -10.12 -3.27 -4.52
N ILE A 12 -8.90 -3.41 -4.00
CA ILE A 12 -8.57 -4.31 -2.90
C ILE A 12 -7.97 -3.52 -1.75
N ASP A 13 -8.50 -3.75 -0.56
CA ASP A 13 -7.90 -3.37 0.72
C ASP A 13 -7.64 -4.63 1.54
N TYR A 14 -6.52 -4.66 2.24
CA TYR A 14 -6.18 -5.73 3.17
C TYR A 14 -6.47 -5.24 4.58
N PHE A 15 -7.65 -5.54 5.12
CA PHE A 15 -8.10 -4.91 6.36
C PHE A 15 -7.21 -5.25 7.57
N GLY A 16 -6.79 -4.21 8.29
CA GLY A 16 -5.93 -4.32 9.48
C GLY A 16 -4.44 -4.55 9.17
N ASN A 17 -3.69 -4.98 10.19
CA ASN A 17 -2.24 -5.20 10.16
C ASN A 17 -1.44 -3.96 9.75
N ASP A 18 -1.96 -2.76 10.01
CA ASP A 18 -1.31 -1.50 9.67
C ASP A 18 -0.15 -1.22 10.63
N ILE A 19 1.05 -1.07 10.06
CA ILE A 19 2.25 -0.60 10.76
C ILE A 19 2.18 0.92 10.93
N MET A 20 1.84 1.61 9.84
CA MET A 20 1.74 3.06 9.82
C MET A 20 0.75 3.51 8.76
N ARG A 21 0.16 4.68 9.01
CA ARG A 21 -0.77 5.33 8.10
C ARG A 21 -0.40 6.80 7.94
N PHE A 22 -0.31 7.27 6.70
CA PHE A 22 -0.04 8.67 6.39
C PHE A 22 -0.80 9.13 5.14
N GLY A 23 -1.00 10.44 5.02
CA GLY A 23 -1.69 11.03 3.87
C GLY A 23 -0.79 11.08 2.65
N VAL A 24 -1.35 10.71 1.49
CA VAL A 24 -0.71 10.80 0.17
C VAL A 24 -1.65 11.53 -0.79
N SER A 25 -1.09 12.29 -1.73
CA SER A 25 -1.89 13.10 -2.65
C SER A 25 -1.26 13.20 -4.03
N GLY A 26 -2.03 13.68 -5.00
CA GLY A 26 -1.60 13.79 -6.39
C GLY A 26 -1.92 12.53 -7.20
N PRO A 27 -1.23 12.31 -8.34
CA PRO A 27 -1.46 11.16 -9.21
C PRO A 27 -1.24 9.84 -8.48
N ILE A 28 -1.98 8.79 -8.87
CA ILE A 28 -1.93 7.50 -8.18
C ILE A 28 -0.53 6.89 -8.20
N GLU A 29 0.22 7.07 -9.28
CA GLU A 29 1.60 6.60 -9.43
C GLU A 29 2.52 7.22 -8.37
N ARG A 30 2.30 8.50 -8.06
CA ARG A 30 3.04 9.21 -7.01
C ARG A 30 2.65 8.70 -5.63
N GLN A 31 1.35 8.51 -5.37
CA GLN A 31 0.88 7.95 -4.11
C GLN A 31 1.46 6.55 -3.86
N LEU A 32 1.44 5.69 -4.88
CA LEU A 32 2.02 4.34 -4.82
C LEU A 32 3.54 4.39 -4.62
N ALA A 33 4.24 5.33 -5.26
CA ALA A 33 5.68 5.53 -5.08
C ALA A 33 6.04 5.98 -3.65
N GLU A 34 5.28 6.92 -3.07
CA GLU A 34 5.47 7.39 -1.70
C GLU A 34 5.23 6.25 -0.69
N CYS A 35 4.15 5.48 -0.87
CA CYS A 35 3.89 4.28 -0.09
C CYS A 35 4.97 3.20 -0.24
N CYS A 36 5.48 3.03 -1.45
CA CYS A 36 6.53 2.06 -1.73
C CYS A 36 7.80 2.38 -0.96
N GLY A 37 8.25 3.64 -0.98
CA GLY A 37 9.41 4.08 -0.21
C GLY A 37 9.23 3.87 1.29
N ALA A 38 8.04 4.17 1.82
CA ALA A 38 7.73 3.95 3.23
C ALA A 38 7.72 2.46 3.61
N CYS A 39 7.18 1.61 2.75
CA CYS A 39 7.18 0.15 2.94
C CYS A 39 8.60 -0.44 2.81
N ALA A 40 9.41 0.03 1.87
CA ALA A 40 10.79 -0.40 1.70
C ALA A 40 11.66 -0.08 2.92
N ALA A 41 11.45 1.11 3.52
CA ALA A 41 12.14 1.54 4.73
C ALA A 41 11.71 0.79 6.00
N GLU A 42 10.58 0.07 5.97
CA GLU A 42 10.06 -0.69 7.10
C GLU A 42 10.32 -2.19 6.93
N PRO A 43 11.25 -2.79 7.70
CA PRO A 43 11.61 -4.21 7.55
C PRO A 43 10.44 -5.17 7.71
N ARG A 44 9.42 -4.80 8.50
CA ARG A 44 8.25 -5.64 8.73
C ARG A 44 7.17 -5.47 7.67
N CYS A 45 7.33 -4.57 6.70
CA CYS A 45 6.33 -4.34 5.68
C CYS A 45 6.22 -5.54 4.73
N ALA A 46 5.00 -6.05 4.56
CA ALA A 46 4.66 -7.04 3.53
C ALA A 46 3.99 -6.39 2.31
N GLY A 47 3.45 -5.19 2.46
CA GLY A 47 2.83 -4.42 1.39
C GLY A 47 2.07 -3.21 1.94
N PHE A 48 1.29 -2.55 1.11
CA PHE A 48 0.52 -1.39 1.52
C PHE A 48 -0.80 -1.29 0.74
N THR A 49 -1.75 -0.51 1.27
CA THR A 49 -2.98 -0.14 0.59
C THR A 49 -3.12 1.36 0.54
N VAL A 50 -3.27 1.91 -0.67
CA VAL A 50 -3.72 3.29 -0.88
C VAL A 50 -5.24 3.30 -0.98
N ASN A 51 -5.89 4.06 -0.12
CA ASN A 51 -7.34 4.24 -0.16
C ASN A 51 -7.69 5.68 0.25
N GLY A 52 -8.44 6.39 -0.59
CA GLY A 52 -8.95 7.73 -0.28
C GLY A 52 -7.87 8.77 0.06
N GLY A 53 -6.69 8.68 -0.57
CA GLY A 53 -5.55 9.56 -0.27
C GLY A 53 -4.82 9.22 1.03
N ALA A 54 -5.02 8.03 1.57
CA ALA A 54 -4.23 7.52 2.68
C ALA A 54 -3.42 6.29 2.27
N CYS A 55 -2.15 6.29 2.61
CA CYS A 55 -1.27 5.15 2.54
C CYS A 55 -1.34 4.35 3.83
N ASN A 56 -1.67 3.07 3.75
CA ASN A 56 -1.69 2.16 4.89
C ASN A 56 -0.62 1.10 4.66
N VAL A 57 0.52 1.23 5.35
CA VAL A 57 1.63 0.27 5.25
C VAL A 57 1.34 -0.90 6.19
N LYS A 58 1.40 -2.12 5.66
CA LYS A 58 0.87 -3.31 6.32
C LYS A 58 1.98 -4.32 6.60
N SER A 59 1.96 -4.92 7.79
CA SER A 59 2.90 -5.98 8.17
C SER A 59 2.57 -7.33 7.53
N ILE A 60 1.31 -7.55 7.19
CA ILE A 60 0.82 -8.76 6.53
C ILE A 60 -0.31 -8.38 5.59
N LEU A 61 -0.32 -8.93 4.37
CA LEU A 61 -1.44 -8.81 3.44
C LEU A 61 -2.46 -9.93 3.67
N ALA A 62 -3.24 -9.80 4.75
CA ALA A 62 -4.34 -10.69 5.12
C ALA A 62 -5.67 -9.91 5.21
N GLY A 63 -6.79 -10.62 5.26
CA GLY A 63 -8.11 -9.96 5.37
C GLY A 63 -8.50 -9.17 4.11
N ARG A 64 -8.21 -9.73 2.93
CA ARG A 64 -8.52 -9.15 1.62
C ARG A 64 -10.02 -8.86 1.50
N ILE A 65 -10.37 -7.60 1.28
CA ILE A 65 -11.73 -7.12 1.05
C ILE A 65 -11.79 -6.26 -0.21
N THR A 66 -12.96 -6.27 -0.86
CA THR A 66 -13.20 -5.42 -2.04
C THR A 66 -13.63 -4.04 -1.59
N VAL A 67 -12.82 -3.02 -1.91
CA VAL A 67 -13.10 -1.61 -1.61
C VAL A 67 -12.86 -0.81 -2.89
N ALA A 68 -13.93 -0.21 -3.43
CA ALA A 68 -13.83 0.57 -4.66
C ALA A 68 -12.84 1.72 -4.50
N GLY A 69 -11.87 1.83 -5.42
CA GLY A 69 -10.83 2.86 -5.40
C GLY A 69 -9.64 2.57 -4.49
N ALA A 70 -9.66 1.49 -3.70
CA ALA A 70 -8.47 1.05 -2.98
C ALA A 70 -7.49 0.37 -3.94
N ILE A 71 -6.19 0.63 -3.80
CA ILE A 71 -5.14 -0.06 -4.53
C ILE A 71 -4.14 -0.62 -3.53
N SER A 72 -3.99 -1.94 -3.53
CA SER A 72 -3.00 -2.63 -2.70
C SER A 72 -1.79 -3.03 -3.52
N VAL A 73 -0.61 -2.99 -2.93
CA VAL A 73 0.64 -3.43 -3.56
C VAL A 73 1.42 -4.29 -2.59
N ARG A 74 1.88 -5.45 -3.05
CA ARG A 74 2.78 -6.32 -2.30
C ARG A 74 4.23 -5.82 -2.39
N ARG A 75 4.95 -5.89 -1.29
CA ARG A 75 6.42 -5.75 -1.31
C ARG A 75 7.03 -6.95 -2.04
N GLN A 76 8.09 -6.74 -2.83
CA GLN A 76 8.87 -7.84 -3.41
C GLN A 76 10.12 -8.14 -2.58
#